data_AF-A0A947V3M6-F1
#
_entry.id   AF-A0A947V3M6-F1
#
_cell.length_a   1.000
_cell.length_b   1.000
_cell.length_c   1.000
_cell.angle_alpha   90.00
_cell.angle_beta   90.00
_cell.angle_gamma   90.00
#
_symmetry.space_group_name_H-M   'P 1'
#
loop_
_entity.id
_entity.type
_entity.pdbx_description
1 polymer ?
#
loop_
_entity_poly.entity_id
_entity_poly.type
_entity_poly.pdbx_seq_one_letter_code
_entity_poly.pdbx_strand_id
1 'polypeptide(L)'
;MPVFQLSDSLIFPPPDLAREDGLLAVGGDLSVPRLLLAYAQGIFPWYSPGEPILWWSPNPRLVLFPEEFHLAKRLARTIRQQVFRITFDTDFARVIRACGQTRRKDGQGTWLDEAMIEAYCQLHALGHAHSVECRQDGELVGGLYGVALGTAFFGESMFSLTPDSSKVALAALVARLQGWGFELIDCQVGTGHLQRMGAREISGEEFSARLAQAVAKPSRQGKWSSP
;
A
#
# COMPACT_ATOMS: atom_id res chain seq x y z
N MET A 1 -20.65 -5.21 -16.85
CA MET A 1 -19.37 -5.92 -17.08
C MET A 1 -19.32 -7.13 -16.15
N PRO A 2 -18.76 -8.27 -16.59
CA PRO A 2 -18.75 -9.49 -15.78
C PRO A 2 -17.85 -9.36 -14.54
N VAL A 3 -18.15 -10.14 -13.49
CA VAL A 3 -17.22 -10.41 -12.38
C VAL A 3 -16.72 -11.84 -12.58
N PHE A 4 -15.40 -12.02 -12.69
CA PHE A 4 -14.80 -13.32 -12.99
C PHE A 4 -14.63 -14.15 -11.72
N GLN A 5 -14.90 -15.46 -11.80
CA GLN A 5 -14.59 -16.38 -10.72
C GLN A 5 -13.19 -16.96 -10.94
N LEU A 6 -12.29 -16.77 -9.96
CA LEU A 6 -10.95 -17.36 -10.02
C LEU A 6 -11.00 -18.86 -9.72
N SER A 7 -10.12 -19.61 -10.38
CA SER A 7 -9.85 -21.02 -10.09
C SER A 7 -8.53 -21.16 -9.31
N ASP A 8 -8.14 -22.40 -9.02
CA ASP A 8 -6.85 -22.74 -8.42
C ASP A 8 -5.66 -22.38 -9.34
N SER A 9 -5.91 -22.09 -10.63
CA SER A 9 -4.87 -21.64 -11.55
C SER A 9 -4.39 -20.23 -11.17
N LEU A 10 -3.08 -20.02 -11.23
CA LEU A 10 -2.42 -18.75 -10.92
C LEU A 10 -2.54 -17.76 -12.10
N ILE A 11 -3.77 -17.32 -12.38
CA ILE A 11 -4.09 -16.37 -13.45
C ILE A 11 -5.14 -15.35 -12.97
N PHE A 12 -5.08 -14.15 -13.53
CA PHE A 12 -6.11 -13.12 -13.39
C PHE A 12 -6.66 -12.75 -14.76
N PRO A 13 -7.95 -12.38 -14.86
CA PRO A 13 -8.47 -11.72 -16.06
C PRO A 13 -7.76 -10.37 -16.28
N PRO A 14 -7.67 -9.89 -17.53
CA PRO A 14 -7.14 -8.56 -17.83
C PRO A 14 -7.80 -7.44 -17.01
N PRO A 15 -7.02 -6.51 -16.40
CA PRO A 15 -7.57 -5.44 -15.54
C PRO A 15 -8.56 -4.48 -16.22
N ASP A 16 -8.47 -4.31 -17.54
CA ASP A 16 -9.37 -3.47 -18.35
C ASP A 16 -10.79 -4.05 -18.50
N LEU A 17 -10.98 -5.32 -18.10
CA LEU A 17 -12.30 -5.95 -18.01
C LEU A 17 -13.01 -5.72 -16.67
N ALA A 18 -12.36 -5.01 -15.72
CA ALA A 18 -12.97 -4.66 -14.45
C ALA A 18 -14.22 -3.80 -14.65
N ARG A 19 -15.22 -3.97 -13.78
CA ARG A 19 -16.40 -3.10 -13.75
C ARG A 19 -16.01 -1.63 -13.55
N GLU A 20 -16.97 -0.73 -13.78
CA GLU A 20 -16.78 0.72 -13.58
C GLU A 20 -16.36 1.08 -12.14
N ASP A 21 -16.80 0.31 -11.14
CA ASP A 21 -16.38 0.44 -9.74
C ASP A 21 -15.00 -0.19 -9.44
N GLY A 22 -14.38 -0.81 -10.44
CA GLY A 22 -13.10 -1.51 -10.34
C GLY A 22 -13.19 -2.97 -9.93
N LEU A 23 -14.37 -3.52 -9.63
CA LEU A 23 -14.47 -4.94 -9.27
C LEU A 23 -14.17 -5.84 -10.48
N LEU A 24 -13.17 -6.71 -10.33
CA LEU A 24 -12.68 -7.56 -11.41
C LEU A 24 -13.04 -9.04 -11.18
N ALA A 25 -12.67 -9.59 -10.02
CA ALA A 25 -12.80 -11.02 -9.78
C ALA A 25 -13.17 -11.37 -8.34
N VAL A 26 -13.64 -12.61 -8.15
CA VAL A 26 -14.03 -13.20 -6.87
C VAL A 26 -13.39 -14.58 -6.68
N GLY A 27 -13.03 -14.92 -5.45
CA GLY A 27 -12.49 -16.22 -5.06
C GLY A 27 -10.97 -16.34 -5.19
N GLY A 28 -10.50 -17.57 -5.35
CA GLY A 28 -9.08 -17.90 -5.23
C GLY A 28 -8.63 -17.98 -3.78
N ASP A 29 -7.44 -17.44 -3.49
CA ASP A 29 -6.76 -17.55 -2.20
C ASP A 29 -5.90 -16.29 -1.95
N LEU A 30 -5.31 -16.15 -0.76
CA LEU A 30 -4.34 -15.09 -0.45
C LEU A 30 -2.90 -15.62 -0.44
N SER A 31 -2.59 -16.63 -1.26
CA SER A 31 -1.23 -17.16 -1.34
C SER A 31 -0.26 -16.09 -1.87
N VAL A 32 0.98 -16.14 -1.39
CA VAL A 32 2.03 -15.21 -1.81
C VAL A 32 2.17 -15.14 -3.34
N PRO A 33 2.24 -16.24 -4.11
CA PRO A 33 2.33 -16.16 -5.57
C PRO A 33 1.15 -15.42 -6.20
N ARG A 34 -0.07 -15.61 -5.69
CA ARG A 34 -1.28 -14.97 -6.23
C ARG A 34 -1.31 -13.49 -5.91
N LEU A 35 -0.94 -13.09 -4.70
CA LEU A 35 -0.83 -11.69 -4.33
C LEU A 35 0.22 -10.97 -5.19
N LEU A 36 1.41 -11.55 -5.34
CA LEU A 36 2.46 -10.96 -6.16
C LEU A 36 2.03 -10.84 -7.63
N LEU A 37 1.33 -11.85 -8.17
CA LEU A 37 0.76 -11.78 -9.51
C LEU A 37 -0.29 -10.66 -9.63
N ALA A 38 -1.19 -10.54 -8.64
CA ALA A 38 -2.20 -9.50 -8.62
C ALA A 38 -1.55 -8.10 -8.65
N TYR A 39 -0.60 -7.83 -7.75
CA TYR A 39 0.12 -6.56 -7.71
C TYR A 39 0.89 -6.26 -8.99
N ALA A 40 1.55 -7.26 -9.58
CA ALA A 40 2.25 -7.08 -10.86
C ALA A 40 1.31 -6.67 -12.00
N GLN A 41 0.01 -6.96 -11.89
CA GLN A 41 -1.04 -6.58 -12.83
C GLN A 41 -1.88 -5.38 -12.35
N GLY A 42 -1.55 -4.76 -11.22
CA GLY A 42 -2.29 -3.61 -10.69
C GLY A 42 -3.60 -3.99 -10.00
N ILE A 43 -3.74 -5.25 -9.60
CA ILE A 43 -4.91 -5.81 -8.93
C ILE A 43 -4.60 -5.95 -7.44
N PHE A 44 -5.55 -5.65 -6.57
CA PHE A 44 -5.40 -5.82 -5.11
C PHE A 44 -6.64 -6.48 -4.49
N PRO A 45 -6.47 -7.25 -3.41
CA PRO A 45 -7.59 -7.85 -2.69
C PRO A 45 -8.22 -6.83 -1.75
N TRP A 46 -9.55 -6.74 -1.74
CA TRP A 46 -10.28 -5.90 -0.79
C TRP A 46 -11.69 -6.43 -0.56
N TYR A 47 -11.97 -6.94 0.63
CA TYR A 47 -13.27 -7.54 0.95
C TYR A 47 -13.59 -7.36 2.44
N SER A 48 -14.86 -7.45 2.80
CA SER A 48 -15.32 -7.36 4.19
C SER A 48 -15.35 -8.74 4.85
N PRO A 49 -15.22 -8.84 6.18
CA PRO A 49 -15.35 -10.11 6.88
C PRO A 49 -16.67 -10.81 6.55
N GLY A 50 -16.58 -12.08 6.12
CA GLY A 50 -17.73 -12.88 5.68
C GLY A 50 -18.03 -12.81 4.18
N GLU A 51 -17.41 -11.90 3.44
CA GLU A 51 -17.44 -11.89 1.97
C GLU A 51 -16.38 -12.86 1.41
N PRO A 52 -16.58 -13.40 0.20
CA PRO A 52 -15.50 -14.06 -0.52
C PRO A 52 -14.38 -13.06 -0.83
N ILE A 53 -13.18 -13.55 -1.13
CA ILE A 53 -12.08 -12.70 -1.58
C ILE A 53 -12.51 -11.97 -2.85
N LEU A 54 -12.45 -10.64 -2.85
CA LEU A 54 -12.73 -9.79 -4.01
C LEU A 54 -11.44 -9.10 -4.46
N TRP A 55 -11.28 -9.00 -5.78
CA TRP A 55 -10.09 -8.45 -6.43
C TRP A 55 -10.47 -7.25 -7.30
N TRP A 56 -9.73 -6.17 -7.15
CA TRP A 56 -10.09 -4.85 -7.68
C TRP A 56 -8.98 -4.26 -8.55
N SER A 57 -9.39 -3.55 -9.59
CA SER A 57 -8.55 -2.70 -10.43
C SER A 57 -9.34 -1.47 -10.89
N PRO A 58 -9.51 -0.45 -10.03
CA PRO A 58 -10.24 0.77 -10.36
C PRO A 58 -9.57 1.57 -11.49
N ASN A 59 -10.42 2.25 -12.27
CA ASN A 59 -10.05 3.21 -13.30
C ASN A 59 -10.99 4.43 -13.18
N PRO A 60 -10.48 5.64 -12.88
CA PRO A 60 -9.07 6.02 -12.78
C PRO A 60 -8.37 5.44 -11.54
N ARG A 61 -7.04 5.49 -11.54
CA ARG A 61 -6.19 5.01 -10.44
C ARG A 61 -5.50 6.18 -9.75
N LEU A 62 -5.59 6.27 -8.43
CA LEU A 62 -4.83 7.28 -7.68
C LEU A 62 -3.38 6.81 -7.50
N VAL A 63 -2.44 7.64 -7.91
CA VAL A 63 -1.00 7.40 -7.75
C VAL A 63 -0.31 8.61 -7.13
N LEU A 64 0.84 8.37 -6.50
CA LEU A 64 1.77 9.39 -6.08
C LEU A 64 3.13 9.10 -6.73
N PHE A 65 3.61 10.01 -7.56
CA PHE A 65 4.97 9.95 -8.06
C PHE A 65 5.90 10.47 -6.96
N PRO A 66 6.94 9.73 -6.54
CA PRO A 66 7.81 10.17 -5.46
C PRO A 66 8.39 11.58 -5.69
N GLU A 67 8.73 11.93 -6.92
CA GLU A 67 9.25 13.27 -7.30
C GLU A 67 8.19 14.39 -7.20
N GLU A 68 6.91 14.06 -7.33
CA GLU A 68 5.79 15.02 -7.25
C GLU A 68 5.32 15.24 -5.80
N PHE A 69 5.94 14.58 -4.81
CA PHE A 69 5.50 14.67 -3.42
C PHE A 69 5.62 16.08 -2.84
N HIS A 70 4.48 16.61 -2.39
CA HIS A 70 4.40 17.93 -1.78
C HIS A 70 4.54 17.87 -0.25
N LEU A 71 5.74 18.19 0.23
CA LEU A 71 5.98 18.36 1.67
C LEU A 71 5.51 19.74 2.17
N ALA A 72 4.34 19.78 2.80
CA ALA A 72 3.81 21.00 3.39
C ALA A 72 4.76 21.62 4.44
N LYS A 73 4.90 22.96 4.45
CA LYS A 73 5.78 23.71 5.37
C LYS A 73 5.59 23.36 6.85
N ARG A 74 4.33 23.15 7.27
CA ARG A 74 3.99 22.75 8.65
C ARG A 74 4.56 21.38 8.99
N LEU A 75 4.40 20.40 8.10
CA LEU A 75 4.92 19.05 8.29
C LEU A 75 6.45 19.05 8.31
N ALA A 76 7.09 19.82 7.42
CA ALA A 76 8.54 20.00 7.45
C ALA A 76 9.05 20.56 8.78
N ARG A 77 8.28 21.46 9.42
CA ARG A 77 8.61 21.96 10.78
C ARG A 77 8.49 20.84 11.82
N THR A 78 7.42 20.05 11.79
CA THR A 78 7.25 18.89 12.68
C THR A 78 8.42 17.90 12.55
N ILE A 79 8.84 17.58 11.32
CA ILE A 79 9.99 16.70 11.06
C ILE A 79 11.27 17.26 11.68
N ARG A 80 11.55 18.55 11.51
CA ARG A 80 12.75 19.21 12.07
C ARG A 80 12.80 19.23 13.60
N GLN A 81 11.66 19.10 14.27
CA GLN A 81 11.63 19.02 15.74
C GLN A 81 12.09 17.66 16.26
N GLN A 82 12.21 16.64 15.38
CA GLN A 82 12.68 15.30 15.72
C GLN A 82 11.92 14.64 16.89
N VAL A 83 10.64 14.98 17.04
CA VAL A 83 9.75 14.39 18.05
C VAL A 83 9.38 12.93 17.76
N PHE A 84 9.55 12.51 16.51
CA PHE A 84 9.28 11.15 16.07
C PHE A 84 10.57 10.45 15.65
N ARG A 85 10.71 9.19 16.08
CA ARG A 85 11.70 8.24 15.56
C ARG A 85 11.06 7.41 14.46
N ILE A 86 11.68 7.40 13.28
CA ILE A 86 11.24 6.58 12.15
C ILE A 86 12.10 5.32 12.03
N THR A 87 11.44 4.19 11.87
CA THR A 87 12.07 2.91 11.54
C THR A 87 11.35 2.24 10.37
N PHE A 88 12.02 1.26 9.77
CA PHE A 88 11.49 0.47 8.65
C PHE A 88 11.62 -1.00 9.01
N ASP A 89 10.60 -1.80 8.70
CA ASP A 89 10.59 -3.26 8.85
C ASP A 89 10.96 -3.77 10.25
N THR A 90 10.70 -2.98 11.30
CA THR A 90 11.00 -3.38 12.68
C THR A 90 9.81 -4.00 13.41
N ASP A 91 8.57 -3.68 12.99
CA ASP A 91 7.36 -4.09 13.71
C ASP A 91 6.14 -4.19 12.77
N PHE A 92 6.31 -4.87 11.63
CA PHE A 92 5.30 -4.97 10.56
C PHE A 92 3.94 -5.45 11.08
N ALA A 93 3.93 -6.53 11.88
CA ALA A 93 2.70 -7.11 12.42
C ALA A 93 1.92 -6.11 13.31
N ARG A 94 2.61 -5.27 14.10
CA ARG A 94 1.94 -4.24 14.91
C ARG A 94 1.41 -3.11 14.04
N VAL A 95 2.12 -2.72 12.98
CA VAL A 95 1.66 -1.69 12.02
C VAL A 95 0.38 -2.10 11.31
N ILE A 96 0.33 -3.29 10.71
CA ILE A 96 -0.87 -3.75 9.99
C ILE A 96 -2.06 -3.92 10.93
N ARG A 97 -1.85 -4.44 12.14
CA ARG A 97 -2.89 -4.55 13.17
C ARG A 97 -3.40 -3.19 13.63
N ALA A 98 -2.51 -2.21 13.80
CA ALA A 98 -2.89 -0.85 14.14
C ALA A 98 -3.74 -0.19 13.03
N CYS A 99 -3.43 -0.44 11.75
CA CYS A 99 -4.27 0.01 10.63
C CYS A 99 -5.70 -0.53 10.73
N GLY A 100 -5.86 -1.83 11.01
CA GLY A 100 -7.17 -2.44 11.20
C GLY A 100 -7.93 -1.86 12.40
N GLN A 101 -7.24 -1.69 13.53
CA GLN A 101 -7.83 -1.15 14.77
C GLN A 101 -8.27 0.32 14.64
N THR A 102 -7.45 1.17 14.03
CA THR A 102 -7.78 2.60 13.84
C THR A 102 -9.02 2.75 12.97
N ARG A 103 -9.12 2.01 11.85
CA ARG A 103 -10.32 2.03 11.00
C ARG A 103 -11.59 1.67 11.78
N ARG A 104 -11.55 0.59 12.57
CA ARG A 104 -12.68 0.17 13.42
C ARG A 104 -13.08 1.28 14.41
N LYS A 105 -12.10 1.94 15.04
CA LYS A 105 -12.36 3.05 15.98
C LYS A 105 -12.99 4.27 15.30
N ASP A 106 -12.61 4.53 14.06
CA ASP A 106 -13.15 5.63 13.26
C ASP A 106 -14.55 5.30 12.66
N GLY A 107 -15.15 4.18 13.06
CA GLY A 107 -16.46 3.72 12.54
C GLY A 107 -16.40 3.24 11.09
N GLN A 108 -15.21 3.07 10.53
CA GLN A 108 -15.02 2.51 9.21
C GLN A 108 -14.94 0.99 9.36
N GLY A 109 -15.68 0.26 8.53
CA GLY A 109 -15.45 -1.18 8.39
C GLY A 109 -13.96 -1.46 8.12
N THR A 110 -13.50 -2.66 8.44
CA THR A 110 -12.12 -3.06 8.11
C THR A 110 -12.10 -4.35 7.34
N TRP A 111 -11.27 -4.36 6.30
CA TRP A 111 -10.95 -5.52 5.48
C TRP A 111 -9.76 -6.32 6.04
N LEU A 112 -9.14 -5.81 7.10
CA LEU A 112 -8.02 -6.46 7.78
C LEU A 112 -8.54 -7.46 8.82
N ASP A 113 -9.00 -8.60 8.32
CA ASP A 113 -9.20 -9.80 9.12
C ASP A 113 -7.86 -10.55 9.35
N GLU A 114 -7.89 -11.64 10.12
CA GLU A 114 -6.67 -12.39 10.44
C GLU A 114 -6.05 -13.06 9.20
N ALA A 115 -6.85 -13.51 8.24
CA ALA A 115 -6.35 -14.15 7.02
C ALA A 115 -5.56 -13.15 6.16
N MET A 116 -6.10 -11.94 6.01
CA MET A 116 -5.41 -10.85 5.33
C MET A 116 -4.12 -10.45 6.06
N ILE A 117 -4.19 -10.29 7.38
CA ILE A 117 -3.01 -9.92 8.18
C ILE A 117 -1.91 -10.99 8.04
N GLU A 118 -2.26 -12.26 8.12
CA GLU A 118 -1.32 -13.36 7.94
C GLU A 118 -0.68 -13.34 6.56
N ALA A 119 -1.47 -13.16 5.49
CA ALA A 119 -0.97 -13.11 4.12
C ALA A 119 0.06 -11.99 3.92
N TYR A 120 -0.20 -10.79 4.43
CA TYR A 120 0.77 -9.68 4.37
C TYR A 120 1.99 -9.91 5.28
N CYS A 121 1.83 -10.56 6.44
CA CYS A 121 2.97 -10.96 7.27
C CYS A 121 3.86 -11.97 6.55
N GLN A 122 3.28 -12.91 5.79
CA GLN A 122 4.04 -13.84 4.95
C GLN A 122 4.77 -13.10 3.82
N LEU A 123 4.12 -12.15 3.15
CA LEU A 123 4.78 -11.27 2.16
C LEU A 123 5.96 -10.51 2.79
N HIS A 124 5.80 -9.99 4.00
CA HIS A 124 6.86 -9.30 4.72
C HIS A 124 8.02 -10.23 5.08
N ALA A 125 7.72 -11.43 5.58
CA ALA A 125 8.73 -12.43 5.92
C ALA A 125 9.57 -12.84 4.68
N LEU A 126 8.96 -12.84 3.50
CA LEU A 126 9.62 -13.09 2.21
C LEU A 126 10.25 -11.83 1.58
N GLY A 127 10.17 -10.68 2.26
CA GLY A 127 10.81 -9.43 1.85
C GLY A 127 10.10 -8.68 0.72
N HIS A 128 8.80 -8.90 0.52
CA HIS A 128 7.97 -8.20 -0.47
C HIS A 128 7.10 -7.11 0.13
N ALA A 129 6.69 -7.24 1.38
CA ALA A 129 5.91 -6.23 2.09
C ALA A 129 6.78 -5.50 3.12
N HIS A 130 6.56 -4.21 3.26
CA HIS A 130 7.38 -3.34 4.10
C HIS A 130 6.53 -2.41 4.93
N SER A 131 7.01 -2.09 6.13
CA SER A 131 6.38 -1.15 7.05
C SER A 131 7.28 0.03 7.35
N VAL A 132 6.64 1.16 7.65
CA VAL A 132 7.28 2.35 8.22
C VAL A 132 6.63 2.63 9.55
N GLU A 133 7.42 2.58 10.62
CA GLU A 133 6.97 2.86 11.96
C GLU A 133 7.30 4.30 12.35
N CYS A 134 6.33 4.99 12.93
CA CYS A 134 6.52 6.30 13.55
C CYS A 134 6.34 6.17 15.06
N ARG A 135 7.44 6.37 15.79
CA ARG A 135 7.49 6.18 17.25
C ARG A 135 7.70 7.49 17.99
N GLN A 136 7.06 7.65 19.13
CA GLN A 136 7.27 8.77 20.06
C GLN A 136 7.45 8.16 21.45
N ASP A 137 8.52 8.55 22.15
CA ASP A 137 8.85 8.03 23.49
C ASP A 137 8.88 6.49 23.57
N GLY A 138 9.33 5.83 22.48
CA GLY A 138 9.39 4.37 22.34
C GLY A 138 8.11 3.71 21.82
N GLU A 139 6.97 4.38 21.95
CA GLU A 139 5.66 3.84 21.54
C GLU A 139 5.36 4.04 20.07
N LEU A 140 4.71 3.06 19.46
CA LEU A 140 4.23 3.14 18.08
C LEU A 140 2.98 4.04 18.02
N VAL A 141 3.12 5.23 17.44
CA VAL A 141 2.07 6.26 17.40
C VAL A 141 1.53 6.53 16.00
N GLY A 142 2.13 5.94 14.97
CA GLY A 142 1.64 5.98 13.60
C GLY A 142 2.49 5.11 12.71
N GLY A 143 2.08 4.97 11.46
CA GLY A 143 2.82 4.18 10.48
C GLY A 143 2.01 3.85 9.26
N LEU A 144 2.65 3.14 8.35
CA LEU A 144 2.04 2.62 7.13
C LEU A 144 2.72 1.33 6.71
N TYR A 145 2.07 0.56 5.85
CA TYR A 145 2.67 -0.58 5.21
C TYR A 145 2.25 -0.67 3.75
N GLY A 146 2.99 -1.45 2.97
CA GLY A 146 2.73 -1.68 1.56
C GLY A 146 3.57 -2.80 0.98
N VAL A 147 3.39 -3.07 -0.31
CA VAL A 147 4.12 -4.08 -1.07
C VAL A 147 5.07 -3.41 -2.05
N ALA A 148 6.27 -3.95 -2.26
CA ALA A 148 7.23 -3.46 -3.24
C ALA A 148 7.49 -4.49 -4.32
N LEU A 149 7.31 -4.09 -5.59
CA LEU A 149 7.68 -4.88 -6.76
C LEU A 149 8.40 -4.00 -7.77
N GLY A 150 9.63 -4.37 -8.10
CA GLY A 150 10.51 -3.55 -8.93
C GLY A 150 10.70 -2.17 -8.30
N THR A 151 10.34 -1.12 -9.05
CA THR A 151 10.34 0.28 -8.61
C THR A 151 8.93 0.84 -8.32
N ALA A 152 7.93 -0.03 -8.14
CA ALA A 152 6.60 0.34 -7.70
C ALA A 152 6.37 -0.05 -6.22
N PHE A 153 5.76 0.85 -5.46
CA PHE A 153 5.32 0.62 -4.09
C PHE A 153 3.80 0.74 -3.99
N PHE A 154 3.11 -0.30 -3.52
CA PHE A 154 1.67 -0.33 -3.34
C PHE A 154 1.34 0.00 -1.89
N GLY A 155 0.87 1.22 -1.62
CA GLY A 155 0.55 1.67 -0.27
C GLY A 155 -0.76 1.08 0.21
N GLU A 156 -0.74 0.11 1.13
CA GLU A 156 -1.95 -0.60 1.54
C GLU A 156 -2.78 0.16 2.57
N SER A 157 -2.13 0.59 3.64
CA SER A 157 -2.81 1.38 4.66
C SER A 157 -1.85 2.15 5.54
N MET A 158 -2.41 3.13 6.24
CA MET A 158 -1.71 3.94 7.23
C MET A 158 -2.61 4.23 8.41
N PHE A 159 -2.01 4.50 9.56
CA PHE A 159 -2.73 4.87 10.78
C PHE A 159 -1.99 5.97 11.54
N SER A 160 -2.75 6.73 12.33
CA SER A 160 -2.24 7.85 13.12
C SER A 160 -2.93 7.84 14.48
N LEU A 161 -2.16 7.72 15.56
CA LEU A 161 -2.62 7.86 16.95
C LEU A 161 -2.22 9.21 17.53
N THR A 162 -1.11 9.78 17.07
CA THR A 162 -0.68 11.15 17.37
C THR A 162 -0.77 12.02 16.11
N PRO A 163 -1.13 13.32 16.22
CA PRO A 163 -1.13 14.24 15.08
C PRO A 163 0.15 14.18 14.26
N ASP A 164 0.00 14.22 12.93
CA ASP A 164 1.06 14.18 11.93
C ASP A 164 1.90 12.89 11.86
N SER A 165 1.73 11.92 12.77
CA SER A 165 2.55 10.70 12.81
C SER A 165 2.53 9.89 11.50
N SER A 166 1.36 9.64 10.90
CA SER A 166 1.25 8.96 9.59
C SER A 166 1.83 9.77 8.44
N LYS A 167 1.70 11.10 8.49
CA LYS A 167 2.25 12.00 7.46
C LYS A 167 3.77 12.04 7.49
N VAL A 168 4.35 12.01 8.70
CA VAL A 168 5.80 11.91 8.89
C VAL A 168 6.29 10.54 8.40
N ALA A 169 5.57 9.45 8.69
CA ALA A 169 5.89 8.12 8.15
C ALA A 169 5.87 8.12 6.60
N LEU A 170 4.84 8.71 5.98
CA LEU A 170 4.75 8.83 4.53
C LEU A 170 5.88 9.69 3.94
N ALA A 171 6.20 10.83 4.55
CA ALA A 171 7.31 11.66 4.09
C ALA A 171 8.65 10.91 4.15
N ALA A 172 8.87 10.11 5.19
CA ALA A 172 10.07 9.28 5.33
C ALA A 172 10.10 8.13 4.31
N LEU A 173 8.96 7.48 4.05
CA LEU A 173 8.83 6.50 2.98
C LEU A 173 9.22 7.13 1.64
N VAL A 174 8.60 8.24 1.26
CA VAL A 174 8.84 8.91 -0.02
C VAL A 174 10.31 9.28 -0.17
N ALA A 175 10.93 9.87 0.85
CA ALA A 175 12.35 10.22 0.80
C ALA A 175 13.25 8.99 0.58
N ARG A 176 12.91 7.83 1.19
CA ARG A 176 13.62 6.57 0.98
C ARG A 176 13.44 6.05 -0.45
N LEU A 177 12.20 6.04 -0.92
CA LEU A 177 11.82 5.58 -2.26
C LEU A 177 12.49 6.42 -3.36
N GLN A 178 12.52 7.75 -3.20
CA GLN A 178 13.28 8.65 -4.08
C GLN A 178 14.77 8.29 -4.13
N GLY A 179 15.41 8.12 -2.96
CA GLY A 179 16.83 7.73 -2.89
C GLY A 179 17.13 6.35 -3.48
N TRP A 180 16.11 5.51 -3.66
CA TRP A 180 16.21 4.19 -4.27
C TRP A 180 15.74 4.12 -5.72
N GLY A 181 15.28 5.24 -6.29
CA GLY A 181 14.80 5.30 -7.68
C GLY A 181 13.46 4.61 -7.91
N PHE A 182 12.57 4.57 -6.90
CA PHE A 182 11.19 4.18 -7.11
C PHE A 182 10.46 5.23 -7.96
N GLU A 183 9.59 4.77 -8.85
CA GLU A 183 8.93 5.62 -9.83
C GLU A 183 7.45 5.82 -9.53
N LEU A 184 6.84 4.88 -8.79
CA LEU A 184 5.41 4.83 -8.62
C LEU A 184 5.05 4.43 -7.19
N ILE A 185 4.20 5.21 -6.55
CA ILE A 185 3.46 4.79 -5.36
C ILE A 185 1.99 4.64 -5.77
N ASP A 186 1.49 3.41 -5.81
CA ASP A 186 0.06 3.14 -6.01
C ASP A 186 -0.69 3.41 -4.71
N CYS A 187 -1.71 4.27 -4.79
CA CYS A 187 -2.58 4.67 -3.68
C CYS A 187 -4.01 4.12 -3.83
N GLN A 188 -4.22 3.23 -4.81
CA GLN A 188 -5.47 2.55 -5.11
C GLN A 188 -6.67 3.51 -5.19
N VAL A 189 -7.49 3.53 -4.14
CA VAL A 189 -8.67 4.39 -3.98
C VAL A 189 -8.31 5.51 -3.01
N GLY A 190 -8.14 6.70 -3.58
CA GLY A 190 -7.62 7.86 -2.89
C GLY A 190 -8.52 8.45 -1.82
N THR A 191 -7.89 9.22 -0.93
CA THR A 191 -8.57 10.21 -0.10
C THR A 191 -8.08 11.59 -0.48
N GLY A 192 -8.91 12.63 -0.28
CA GLY A 192 -8.49 14.02 -0.52
C GLY A 192 -7.25 14.45 0.28
N HIS A 193 -6.82 13.67 1.27
CA HIS A 193 -5.57 13.90 1.99
C HIS A 193 -4.32 13.66 1.12
N LEU A 194 -4.27 12.55 0.38
CA LEU A 194 -3.13 12.20 -0.46
C LEU A 194 -2.96 13.17 -1.64
N GLN A 195 -4.08 13.67 -2.18
CA GLN A 195 -4.04 14.66 -3.25
C GLN A 195 -3.34 15.96 -2.83
N ARG A 196 -3.55 16.40 -1.58
CA ARG A 196 -2.81 17.57 -1.03
C ARG A 196 -1.31 17.33 -0.87
N MET A 197 -0.86 16.09 -0.95
CA MET A 197 0.54 15.67 -0.89
C MET A 197 1.12 15.35 -2.27
N GLY A 198 0.40 15.67 -3.35
CA GLY A 198 0.86 15.47 -4.73
C GLY A 198 0.32 14.22 -5.42
N ALA A 199 -0.54 13.43 -4.74
CA ALA A 199 -1.18 12.31 -5.42
C ALA A 199 -2.20 12.81 -6.47
N ARG A 200 -2.31 12.10 -7.58
CA ARG A 200 -3.25 12.42 -8.66
C ARG A 200 -3.81 11.17 -9.30
N GLU A 201 -4.99 11.32 -9.88
CA GLU A 201 -5.61 10.26 -10.66
C GLU A 201 -4.99 10.24 -12.06
N ILE A 202 -4.74 9.03 -12.55
CA ILE A 202 -4.34 8.75 -13.93
C ILE A 202 -5.28 7.70 -14.54
N SER A 203 -5.34 7.64 -15.87
CA SER A 203 -6.14 6.62 -16.55
C SER A 203 -5.60 5.22 -16.26
N GLY A 204 -6.46 4.20 -16.33
CA GLY A 204 -6.05 2.80 -16.22
C GLY A 204 -5.00 2.39 -17.25
N GLU A 205 -5.04 2.97 -18.46
CA GLU A 205 -4.03 2.77 -19.51
C GLU A 205 -2.67 3.33 -19.10
N GLU A 206 -2.62 4.59 -18.64
CA GLU A 206 -1.38 5.20 -18.18
C GLU A 206 -0.82 4.44 -16.97
N PHE A 207 -1.67 4.06 -16.02
CA PHE A 207 -1.27 3.27 -14.86
C PHE A 207 -0.67 1.93 -15.27
N SER A 208 -1.34 1.18 -16.14
CA SER A 208 -0.87 -0.14 -16.59
C SER A 208 0.47 -0.04 -17.32
N ALA A 209 0.64 0.97 -18.19
CA ALA A 209 1.88 1.20 -18.92
C ALA A 209 3.05 1.53 -17.97
N ARG A 210 2.83 2.42 -16.99
CA ARG A 210 3.84 2.79 -15.99
C ARG A 210 4.16 1.64 -15.05
N LEU A 211 3.13 0.91 -14.62
CA LEU A 211 3.30 -0.23 -13.74
C LEU A 211 4.14 -1.32 -14.40
N ALA A 212 3.83 -1.68 -15.65
CA ALA A 212 4.59 -2.67 -16.41
C ALA A 212 6.09 -2.31 -16.51
N GLN A 213 6.42 -1.04 -16.70
CA GLN A 213 7.81 -0.56 -16.70
C GLN A 213 8.46 -0.67 -15.32
N ALA A 214 7.74 -0.28 -14.26
CA ALA A 214 8.26 -0.27 -12.90
C ALA A 214 8.51 -1.70 -12.36
N VAL A 215 7.58 -2.63 -12.58
CA VAL A 215 7.70 -4.02 -12.09
C VAL A 215 8.73 -4.85 -12.86
N ALA A 216 9.07 -4.44 -14.09
CA ALA A 216 10.13 -5.08 -14.88
C ALA A 216 11.55 -4.77 -14.36
N LYS A 217 11.68 -3.77 -13.47
CA LYS A 217 12.97 -3.43 -12.85
C LYS A 217 13.27 -4.37 -11.67
N PRO A 218 14.56 -4.50 -11.26
CA PRO A 218 14.93 -5.32 -10.11
C PRO A 218 14.20 -4.88 -8.84
N SER A 219 13.53 -5.80 -8.16
CA SER A 219 12.85 -5.52 -6.90
C SER A 219 13.85 -5.45 -5.75
N ARG A 220 13.62 -4.52 -4.82
CA ARG A 220 14.38 -4.43 -3.56
C ARG A 220 13.81 -5.38 -2.51
N GLN A 221 14.00 -6.68 -2.74
CA GLN A 221 13.55 -7.73 -1.83
C GLN A 221 14.45 -7.81 -0.58
N GLY A 222 13.84 -8.10 0.57
CA GLY A 222 14.53 -8.31 1.84
C GLY A 222 14.09 -7.31 2.92
N LYS A 223 14.90 -7.09 3.95
CA LYS A 223 14.58 -6.12 5.00
C LYS A 223 15.02 -4.71 4.59
N TRP A 224 14.14 -3.74 4.78
CA TRP A 224 14.42 -2.30 4.60
C TRP A 224 14.92 -1.60 5.86
N SER A 225 14.96 -2.33 6.99
CA SER A 225 15.67 -1.89 8.18
C SER A 225 17.13 -1.60 7.81
N SER A 226 17.63 -0.41 8.13
CA SER A 226 19.07 -0.17 8.07
C SER A 226 19.79 -1.17 8.99
N PRO A 227 20.96 -1.71 8.63
CA PRO A 227 21.90 -2.17 9.64
C PRO A 227 22.31 -1.03 10.58
#